data_AF-A0A6H9KM12-F1
#
_entry.id   AF-A0A6H9KM12-F1
#
_cell.length_a   1.000
_cell.length_b   1.000
_cell.length_c   1.000
_cell.angle_alpha   90.00
_cell.angle_beta   90.00
_cell.angle_gamma   90.00
#
_symmetry.space_group_name_H-M   'P 1'
#
loop_
_entity.id
_entity.type
_entity.pdbx_description
1 polymer ?
#
loop_
_entity_poly.entity_id
_entity_poly.type
_entity_poly.pdbx_seq_one_letter_code
_entity_poly.pdbx_strand_id
1 'polypeptide(L)'
;MSYDYSGKKIVAVLASNLEIGIAFNVLGHIALSMGAYAEDDIMGRKELCDKSGINHFGISKYPFIITKVKPGRLKRLVNEAREANDLLMIDYPKEMLDTAHDDELADQISQKENSDIEYLGAVIYGDSKTVSSLTGKFMLWK
;
A
#
# COMPACT_ATOMS: atom_id res chain seq x y z
N MET A 1 -3.80 8.26 -25.36
CA MET A 1 -3.03 8.19 -24.11
C MET A 1 -1.87 7.23 -24.33
N SER A 2 -0.71 7.45 -23.70
CA SER A 2 0.48 6.58 -23.87
C SER A 2 0.41 5.29 -23.05
N TYR A 3 -0.61 5.12 -22.21
CA TYR A 3 -0.85 3.95 -21.39
C TYR A 3 -2.36 3.82 -21.13
N ASP A 4 -2.80 2.61 -20.77
CA ASP A 4 -4.14 2.37 -20.26
C ASP A 4 -4.20 2.67 -18.76
N TYR A 5 -4.84 3.78 -18.40
CA TYR A 5 -5.05 4.20 -17.01
C TYR A 5 -5.85 3.20 -16.19
N SER A 6 -6.74 2.44 -16.83
CA SER A 6 -7.59 1.47 -16.15
C SER A 6 -6.96 0.10 -15.99
N GLY A 7 -5.83 -0.17 -16.67
CA GLY A 7 -5.21 -1.50 -16.70
C GLY A 7 -4.59 -1.94 -15.38
N LYS A 8 -4.07 -1.00 -14.59
CA LYS A 8 -3.52 -1.26 -13.24
C LYS A 8 -4.07 -0.27 -12.22
N LYS A 9 -3.99 -0.63 -10.94
CA LYS A 9 -4.37 0.27 -9.83
C LYS A 9 -3.60 -0.02 -8.56
N ILE A 10 -3.60 0.95 -7.66
CA ILE A 10 -3.03 0.87 -6.33
C ILE A 10 -4.18 0.95 -5.33
N VAL A 11 -4.25 0.00 -4.40
CA VAL A 11 -5.26 0.00 -3.33
C VAL A 11 -4.57 -0.14 -1.97
N ALA A 12 -4.61 0.92 -1.17
CA ALA A 12 -4.29 0.86 0.25
C ALA A 12 -5.52 0.41 1.04
N VAL A 13 -5.30 -0.52 1.96
CA VAL A 13 -6.32 -1.09 2.84
C VAL A 13 -5.83 -0.96 4.28
N LEU A 14 -6.53 -0.15 5.06
CA LEU A 14 -6.17 0.15 6.45
C LEU A 14 -7.13 -0.54 7.42
N ALA A 15 -6.64 -0.85 8.62
CA ALA A 15 -7.48 -1.36 9.69
C ALA A 15 -8.52 -0.29 10.09
N SER A 16 -9.79 -0.68 10.20
CA SER A 16 -10.91 0.26 10.34
C SER A 16 -10.98 0.97 11.70
N ASN A 17 -10.21 0.50 12.68
CA ASN A 17 -10.17 1.01 14.05
C ASN A 17 -8.99 1.97 14.31
N LEU A 18 -8.19 2.29 13.29
CA LEU A 18 -7.07 3.22 13.46
C LEU A 18 -7.56 4.65 13.68
N GLU A 19 -6.91 5.35 14.60
CA GLU A 19 -6.97 6.81 14.66
C GLU A 19 -6.35 7.41 13.40
N ILE A 20 -6.82 8.59 12.99
CA ILE A 20 -6.43 9.20 11.72
C ILE A 20 -4.92 9.47 11.60
N GLY A 21 -4.27 9.87 12.70
CA GLY A 21 -2.83 10.11 12.74
C GLY A 21 -2.04 8.83 12.50
N ILE A 22 -2.46 7.72 13.12
CA ILE A 22 -1.86 6.40 12.93
C ILE A 22 -2.11 5.92 11.49
N ALA A 23 -3.33 6.08 10.98
CA ALA A 23 -3.68 5.71 9.61
C ALA A 23 -2.81 6.43 8.56
N PHE A 24 -2.52 7.72 8.76
CA PHE A 24 -1.64 8.48 7.87
C PHE A 24 -0.18 8.05 7.98
N ASN A 25 0.31 7.73 9.18
CA ASN A 25 1.65 7.18 9.36
C ASN A 25 1.80 5.85 8.60
N VAL A 26 0.87 4.92 8.82
CA VAL A 26 0.82 3.62 8.12
C VAL A 26 0.79 3.83 6.61
N LEU A 27 -0.11 4.68 6.11
CA LEU A 27 -0.23 4.98 4.68
C LEU A 27 1.07 5.56 4.10
N GLY A 28 1.73 6.46 4.82
CA GLY A 28 2.98 7.09 4.39
C GLY A 28 4.10 6.07 4.20
N HIS A 29 4.32 5.19 5.19
CA HIS A 29 5.37 4.18 5.12
C HIS A 29 5.12 3.15 4.03
N ILE A 30 3.89 2.64 3.90
CA ILE A 30 3.58 1.65 2.86
C ILE A 30 3.63 2.27 1.45
N ALA A 31 3.26 3.55 1.30
CA ALA A 31 3.40 4.27 0.03
C ALA A 31 4.88 4.50 -0.34
N LEU A 32 5.73 4.84 0.64
CA LEU A 32 7.17 4.98 0.43
C LEU A 32 7.79 3.65 -0.02
N SER A 33 7.49 2.57 0.71
CA SER A 33 7.97 1.22 0.39
C SER A 33 7.47 0.75 -0.98
N MET A 34 6.18 0.97 -1.30
CA MET A 34 5.64 0.71 -2.64
C MET A 34 6.41 1.49 -3.72
N GLY A 35 6.72 2.76 -3.51
CA GLY A 35 7.52 3.55 -4.46
C GLY A 35 8.96 3.06 -4.61
N ALA A 36 9.54 2.46 -3.57
CA ALA A 36 10.90 1.93 -3.59
C ALA A 36 11.02 0.55 -4.27
N TYR A 37 9.97 -0.27 -4.19
CA TYR A 37 9.99 -1.65 -4.68
C TYR A 37 9.13 -1.91 -5.93
N ALA A 38 8.30 -0.95 -6.34
CA ALA A 38 7.57 -1.05 -7.59
C ALA A 38 8.49 -0.92 -8.81
N GLU A 39 8.08 -1.54 -9.91
CA GLU A 39 8.70 -1.31 -11.21
C GLU A 39 8.55 0.15 -11.66
N ASP A 40 9.43 0.60 -12.56
CA ASP A 40 9.42 1.97 -13.11
C ASP A 40 8.09 2.36 -13.77
N ASP A 41 7.23 1.39 -14.05
CA ASP A 41 5.96 1.60 -14.71
C ASP A 41 4.85 2.16 -13.79
N ILE A 42 5.03 2.20 -12.46
CA ILE A 42 4.01 2.78 -11.56
C ILE A 42 3.94 4.32 -11.67
N MET A 43 5.06 4.95 -12.03
CA MET A 43 5.20 6.40 -12.07
C MET A 43 4.75 7.01 -13.41
N GLY A 44 4.30 8.26 -13.33
CA GLY A 44 4.06 9.13 -14.48
C GLY A 44 5.35 9.76 -15.01
N ARG A 45 5.23 10.97 -15.55
CA ARG A 45 6.40 11.75 -15.95
C ARG A 45 7.26 12.07 -14.73
N LYS A 46 8.58 11.93 -14.83
CA LYS A 46 9.49 12.28 -13.73
C LYS A 46 9.36 13.75 -13.33
N GLU A 47 9.29 14.64 -14.32
CA GLU A 47 9.18 16.09 -14.13
C GLU A 47 7.97 16.65 -14.86
N LEU A 48 7.33 17.63 -14.24
CA LEU A 48 6.21 18.40 -14.74
C LEU A 48 6.63 19.87 -14.70
N CYS A 49 6.73 20.51 -15.87
CA CYS A 49 7.06 21.93 -15.96
C CYS A 49 5.77 22.74 -16.04
N ASP A 50 5.57 23.70 -15.13
CA ASP A 50 4.42 24.58 -15.18
C ASP A 50 4.62 25.74 -16.17
N LYS A 51 3.56 26.55 -16.37
CA LYS A 51 3.59 27.66 -17.33
C LYS A 51 4.61 28.75 -16.97
N SER A 52 5.05 28.82 -15.71
CA SER A 52 6.08 29.76 -15.25
C SER A 52 7.50 29.23 -15.41
N GLY A 53 7.66 27.97 -15.85
CA GLY A 53 8.96 27.32 -16.00
C GLY A 53 9.46 26.62 -14.74
N ILE A 54 8.62 26.47 -13.70
CA ILE A 54 8.99 25.75 -12.47
C ILE A 54 8.74 24.25 -12.67
N ASN A 55 9.73 23.42 -12.31
CA ASN A 55 9.63 21.97 -12.35
C ASN A 55 9.08 21.40 -11.04
N HIS A 56 8.18 20.43 -11.17
CA HIS A 56 7.57 19.66 -10.09
C HIS A 56 7.83 18.17 -10.33
N PHE A 57 7.98 17.39 -9.26
CA PHE A 57 8.08 15.93 -9.41
C PHE A 57 6.71 15.34 -9.76
N GLY A 58 6.69 14.41 -10.71
CA GLY A 58 5.48 13.68 -11.00
C GLY A 58 5.18 12.62 -9.94
N ILE A 59 3.95 12.12 -10.02
CA ILE A 59 3.39 11.13 -9.10
C ILE A 59 3.02 9.85 -9.85
N SER A 60 2.47 8.86 -9.14
CA SER A 60 1.94 7.64 -9.74
C SER A 60 0.94 7.95 -10.85
N LYS A 61 1.01 7.23 -11.97
CA LYS A 61 0.08 7.42 -13.08
C LYS A 61 -1.20 6.58 -12.97
N TYR A 62 -1.21 5.58 -12.11
CA TYR A 62 -2.37 4.74 -11.83
C TYR A 62 -3.18 5.29 -10.64
N PRO A 63 -4.49 4.98 -10.55
CA PRO A 63 -5.31 5.41 -9.43
C PRO A 63 -4.79 4.83 -8.11
N PHE A 64 -4.72 5.68 -7.08
CA PHE A 64 -4.45 5.30 -5.70
C PHE A 64 -5.74 5.39 -4.88
N ILE A 65 -6.25 4.26 -4.44
CA ILE A 65 -7.54 4.15 -3.73
C ILE A 65 -7.28 3.75 -2.29
N ILE A 66 -7.91 4.44 -1.34
CA ILE A 66 -7.77 4.15 0.09
C ILE A 66 -9.07 3.54 0.61
N THR A 67 -8.96 2.38 1.25
CA THR A 67 -10.08 1.62 1.80
C THR A 67 -9.82 1.21 3.26
N LYS A 68 -10.88 0.78 3.95
CA LYS A 68 -10.84 0.23 5.31
C LYS A 68 -11.61 -1.06 5.44
N VAL A 69 -11.08 -1.97 6.26
CA VAL A 69 -11.72 -3.22 6.67
C VAL A 69 -11.42 -3.54 8.13
N LYS A 70 -12.18 -4.44 8.73
CA LYS A 70 -11.87 -4.95 10.08
C LYS A 70 -10.51 -5.68 10.09
N PRO A 71 -9.73 -5.63 11.19
CA PRO A 71 -8.39 -6.23 11.27
C PRO A 71 -8.31 -7.69 10.77
N GLY A 72 -9.26 -8.54 11.16
CA GLY A 72 -9.28 -9.94 10.70
C GLY A 72 -9.42 -10.10 9.18
N ARG A 73 -10.18 -9.22 8.51
CA ARG A 73 -10.30 -9.22 7.03
C ARG A 73 -9.03 -8.66 6.38
N LEU A 74 -8.36 -7.70 7.01
CA LEU A 74 -7.07 -7.20 6.54
C LEU A 74 -6.00 -8.31 6.57
N LYS A 75 -5.90 -9.04 7.68
CA LYS A 75 -4.99 -10.20 7.78
C LYS A 75 -5.25 -11.24 6.69
N ARG A 76 -6.52 -11.56 6.45
CA ARG A 76 -6.91 -12.48 5.36
C ARG A 76 -6.52 -11.94 3.98
N LEU A 77 -6.63 -10.62 3.76
CA LEU A 77 -6.23 -9.99 2.50
C LEU A 77 -4.72 -10.11 2.28
N VAL A 78 -3.91 -9.84 3.30
CA VAL A 78 -2.45 -9.97 3.22
C VAL A 78 -2.06 -11.38 2.80
N ASN A 79 -2.65 -12.40 3.42
CA ASN A 79 -2.39 -13.80 3.04
C ASN A 79 -2.83 -14.11 1.60
N GLU A 80 -4.07 -13.75 1.23
CA GLU A 80 -4.59 -13.94 -0.15
C GLU A 80 -3.71 -13.23 -1.20
N ALA A 81 -3.17 -12.05 -0.88
CA ALA A 81 -2.34 -11.26 -1.78
C ALA A 81 -0.90 -11.82 -1.91
N ARG A 82 -0.32 -12.40 -0.85
CA ARG A 82 0.99 -13.05 -0.90
C ARG A 82 1.01 -14.30 -1.78
N GLU A 83 -0.14 -14.97 -1.91
CA GLU A 83 -0.30 -16.15 -2.77
C GLU A 83 -0.49 -15.77 -4.25
N ALA A 84 -0.71 -14.49 -4.57
CA ALA A 84 -0.87 -14.01 -5.94
C ALA A 84 0.48 -13.63 -6.56
N ASN A 85 0.88 -14.31 -7.64
CA ASN A 85 2.20 -14.13 -8.26
C ASN A 85 2.38 -12.77 -8.97
N ASP A 86 1.30 -12.10 -9.36
CA ASP A 86 1.33 -10.91 -10.23
C ASP A 86 0.97 -9.61 -9.49
N LEU A 87 1.09 -9.61 -8.15
CA LEU A 87 0.80 -8.45 -7.31
C LEU A 87 2.04 -8.05 -6.53
N LEU A 88 2.34 -6.75 -6.53
CA LEU A 88 3.20 -6.18 -5.50
C LEU A 88 2.33 -5.82 -4.31
N MET A 89 2.62 -6.44 -3.16
CA MET A 89 1.94 -6.16 -1.91
C MET A 89 2.97 -5.80 -0.83
N ILE A 90 2.74 -4.66 -0.18
CA ILE A 90 3.49 -4.23 0.99
C ILE A 90 2.51 -4.19 2.17
N ASP A 91 2.85 -4.86 3.27
CA ASP A 91 2.07 -4.82 4.50
C ASP A 91 2.73 -3.93 5.57
N TYR A 92 1.96 -3.66 6.62
CA TYR A 92 2.39 -2.91 7.78
C TYR A 92 1.96 -3.67 9.04
N PRO A 93 2.83 -4.54 9.59
CA PRO A 93 2.69 -5.13 10.92
C PRO A 93 2.66 -4.05 12.00
N LYS A 94 1.94 -4.30 13.10
CA LYS A 94 1.82 -3.35 14.22
C LYS A 94 3.17 -2.97 14.84
N GLU A 95 4.13 -3.89 14.82
CA GLU A 95 5.49 -3.70 15.33
C GLU A 95 6.21 -2.54 14.62
N MET A 96 5.88 -2.25 13.36
CA MET A 96 6.43 -1.09 12.63
C MET A 96 5.98 0.25 13.23
N LEU A 97 4.85 0.28 13.94
CA LEU A 97 4.38 1.46 14.67
C LEU A 97 5.01 1.55 16.06
N ASP A 98 5.18 0.39 16.71
CA ASP A 98 5.60 0.30 18.11
C ASP A 98 7.13 0.42 18.28
N THR A 99 7.90 0.35 17.18
CA THR A 99 9.37 0.42 17.17
C THR A 99 9.87 1.72 16.54
N ALA A 100 11.02 2.20 17.01
CA ALA A 100 11.65 3.41 16.48
C ALA A 100 12.89 3.11 15.61
N HIS A 101 13.46 1.92 15.74
CA HIS A 101 14.72 1.52 15.08
C HIS A 101 14.53 0.25 14.24
N ASP A 102 15.17 0.21 13.07
CA ASP A 102 15.04 -0.89 12.10
C ASP A 102 15.52 -2.24 12.68
N ASP A 103 16.66 -2.25 13.38
CA ASP A 103 17.15 -3.45 14.05
C ASP A 103 16.15 -4.00 15.09
N GLU A 104 15.49 -3.12 15.85
CA GLU A 104 14.47 -3.53 16.84
C GLU A 104 13.24 -4.13 16.14
N LEU A 105 12.80 -3.51 15.04
CA LEU A 105 11.72 -4.01 14.21
C LEU A 105 12.05 -5.41 13.67
N ALA A 106 13.24 -5.58 13.10
CA ALA A 106 13.70 -6.84 12.54
C ALA A 106 13.71 -7.95 13.62
N ASP A 107 14.24 -7.64 14.79
CA ASP A 107 14.25 -8.55 15.93
C ASP A 107 12.82 -8.93 16.35
N GLN A 108 11.92 -7.97 16.56
CA GLN A 108 10.54 -8.24 16.98
C GLN A 108 9.77 -9.09 15.96
N ILE A 109 9.91 -8.81 14.67
CA ILE A 109 9.26 -9.58 13.60
C ILE A 109 9.81 -11.01 13.54
N SER A 110 11.12 -11.20 13.72
CA SER A 110 11.77 -12.53 13.64
C SER A 110 11.26 -13.52 14.70
N GLN A 111 10.71 -13.02 15.80
CA GLN A 111 10.22 -13.84 16.92
C GLN A 111 8.74 -14.22 16.79
N LYS A 112 8.04 -13.78 15.73
CA LYS A 112 6.60 -14.01 15.57
C LYS A 112 6.30 -14.94 14.41
N GLU A 113 5.35 -15.84 14.65
CA GLU A 113 4.70 -16.54 13.55
C GLU A 113 3.77 -15.59 12.80
N ASN A 114 3.62 -15.79 11.48
CA ASN A 114 2.69 -14.98 10.69
C ASN A 114 1.24 -15.05 11.20
N SER A 115 0.85 -16.17 11.81
CA SER A 115 -0.42 -16.41 12.53
C SER A 115 -0.65 -15.42 13.68
N ASP A 116 0.40 -14.85 14.25
CA ASP A 116 0.35 -13.94 15.39
C ASP A 116 0.53 -12.46 15.01
N ILE A 117 0.95 -12.17 13.78
CA ILE A 117 1.11 -10.80 13.30
C ILE A 117 -0.25 -10.09 13.17
N GLU A 118 -0.38 -8.94 13.83
CA GLU A 118 -1.47 -7.99 13.61
C GLU A 118 -1.05 -6.98 12.54
N TYR A 119 -1.86 -6.83 11.49
CA TYR A 119 -1.60 -5.87 10.41
C TYR A 119 -2.45 -4.61 10.60
N LEU A 120 -1.83 -3.44 10.49
CA LEU A 120 -2.49 -2.14 10.55
C LEU A 120 -2.82 -1.60 9.15
N GLY A 121 -2.04 -1.98 8.14
CA GLY A 121 -2.31 -1.62 6.75
C GLY A 121 -1.66 -2.56 5.76
N ALA A 122 -2.09 -2.47 4.51
CA ALA A 122 -1.42 -3.04 3.36
C ALA A 122 -1.69 -2.18 2.13
N VAL A 123 -0.80 -2.20 1.15
CA VAL A 123 -1.00 -1.58 -0.17
C VAL A 123 -0.69 -2.60 -1.26
N ILE A 124 -1.59 -2.67 -2.25
CA ILE A 124 -1.53 -3.65 -3.33
C ILE A 124 -1.49 -2.91 -4.66
N TYR A 125 -0.55 -3.29 -5.52
CA TYR A 125 -0.40 -2.79 -6.87
C TYR A 125 -0.37 -3.96 -7.87
N GLY A 126 -1.07 -3.81 -9.00
CA GLY A 126 -1.09 -4.80 -10.08
C GLY A 126 -2.24 -4.60 -11.05
N ASP A 127 -2.54 -5.64 -11.84
CA ASP A 127 -3.68 -5.66 -12.78
C ASP A 127 -5.00 -5.31 -12.08
N SER A 128 -5.75 -4.41 -12.69
CA SER A 128 -6.97 -3.87 -12.08
C SER A 128 -8.03 -4.92 -11.78
N LYS A 129 -8.15 -5.99 -12.57
CA LYS A 129 -9.14 -7.05 -12.32
C LYS A 129 -8.69 -7.90 -11.14
N THR A 130 -7.42 -8.28 -11.08
CA THR A 130 -6.84 -9.03 -9.96
C THR A 130 -6.93 -8.24 -8.66
N VAL A 131 -6.53 -6.98 -8.65
CA VAL A 131 -6.64 -6.15 -7.43
C VAL A 131 -8.12 -5.94 -7.05
N SER A 132 -9.04 -5.83 -8.02
CA SER A 132 -10.48 -5.69 -7.75
C SER A 132 -11.11 -6.96 -7.17
N SER A 133 -10.67 -8.15 -7.56
CA SER A 133 -11.22 -9.40 -7.01
C SER A 133 -10.97 -9.50 -5.50
N LEU A 134 -9.82 -8.99 -5.04
CA LEU A 134 -9.43 -8.95 -3.63
C LEU A 134 -10.10 -7.80 -2.86
N THR A 135 -10.16 -6.60 -3.44
CA THR A 135 -10.46 -5.36 -2.71
C THR A 135 -11.79 -4.70 -3.07
N GLY A 136 -12.49 -5.16 -4.10
CA GLY A 136 -13.65 -4.47 -4.68
C GLY A 136 -14.87 -4.33 -3.77
N LYS A 137 -14.94 -5.09 -2.68
CA LYS A 137 -16.02 -5.01 -1.68
C LYS A 137 -15.66 -4.19 -0.45
N PHE A 138 -14.47 -3.60 -0.40
CA PHE A 138 -14.01 -2.87 0.77
C PHE A 138 -14.61 -1.47 0.83
N MET A 139 -14.78 -0.96 2.05
CA MET A 139 -15.33 0.38 2.25
C MET A 139 -14.24 1.42 1.97
N LEU A 140 -14.58 2.51 1.28
CA LEU A 140 -13.65 3.62 1.11
C LEU A 140 -13.30 4.26 2.46
N TRP A 141 -12.05 4.74 2.59
CA TRP A 141 -11.60 5.56 3.70
C TRP A 141 -12.18 6.98 3.53
N LYS A 142 -13.45 7.13 3.91
CA LYS A 142 -14.09 8.43 4.15
C LYS A 142 -13.89 8.85 5.59
#